data_AF-A0A3Q2DVP8-F1
#
_entry.id   AF-A0A3Q2DVP8-F1
#
_cell.length_a   1.000
_cell.length_b   1.000
_cell.length_c   1.000
_cell.angle_alpha   90.00
_cell.angle_beta   90.00
_cell.angle_gamma   90.00
#
_symmetry.space_group_name_H-M   'P 1'
#
loop_
_entity.id
_entity.type
_entity.pdbx_description
1 polymer ?
#
loop_
_entity_poly.entity_id
_entity_poly.type
_entity_poly.pdbx_seq_one_letter_code
_entity_poly.pdbx_strand_id
1 'polypeptide(L)'
;MWCVSVLCMYCYTDNKGHCVSVTFSAFSLHFQLTNIHAPNDRCASFRSLDALCNDGAIIVGDFNVWRSRLDAPFGQFGWDGSRAVLEELLSNRDMSEIWRD
;
A
#
# COMPACT_ATOMS: atom_id res chain seq x y z
N MET A 1 -4.82 -32.29 1.03
CA MET A 1 -6.03 -31.53 1.41
C MET A 1 -5.56 -30.41 2.33
N TRP A 2 -5.27 -29.23 1.81
CA TRP A 2 -4.81 -28.11 2.64
C TRP A 2 -6.04 -27.31 3.05
N CYS A 3 -6.59 -27.62 4.22
CA CYS A 3 -7.54 -26.74 4.87
C CYS A 3 -6.74 -25.53 5.35
N VAL A 4 -6.78 -24.43 4.61
CA VAL A 4 -6.24 -23.15 5.08
C VAL A 4 -7.24 -22.63 6.09
N SER A 5 -7.09 -23.04 7.35
CA SER A 5 -7.88 -22.50 8.45
C SER A 5 -7.48 -21.04 8.65
N VAL A 6 -8.26 -20.11 8.12
CA VAL A 6 -8.15 -18.68 8.46
C VAL A 6 -8.62 -18.54 9.90
N LEU A 7 -7.68 -18.34 10.82
CA LEU A 7 -7.94 -18.46 12.26
C LEU A 7 -8.53 -17.18 12.87
N CYS A 8 -8.38 -16.03 12.20
CA CYS A 8 -8.95 -14.75 12.59
C CYS A 8 -8.90 -13.81 11.37
N MET A 9 -10.01 -13.12 11.08
CA MET A 9 -10.09 -12.12 10.01
C MET A 9 -10.59 -10.80 10.63
N TYR A 10 -9.76 -9.76 10.57
CA TYR A 10 -10.12 -8.42 10.98
C TYR A 10 -10.15 -7.51 9.76
N CYS A 11 -11.22 -6.71 9.64
CA CYS A 11 -11.39 -5.76 8.56
C CYS A 11 -11.36 -4.32 9.11
N TYR A 12 -10.53 -3.48 8.50
CA TYR A 12 -10.48 -2.05 8.74
C TYR A 12 -10.94 -1.28 7.50
N THR A 13 -11.71 -0.23 7.70
CA THR A 13 -12.10 0.74 6.66
C THR A 13 -11.81 2.15 7.14
N ASP A 14 -11.35 3.01 6.24
CA ASP A 14 -11.11 4.43 6.55
C ASP A 14 -12.41 5.27 6.64
N ASN A 15 -13.57 4.65 6.34
CA ASN A 15 -14.89 5.27 6.25
C ASN A 15 -14.98 6.44 5.26
N LYS A 16 -13.99 6.58 4.39
CA LYS A 16 -13.94 7.55 3.28
C LYS A 16 -13.94 6.87 1.92
N GLY A 17 -13.73 5.55 1.89
CA GLY A 17 -13.73 4.74 0.68
C GLY A 17 -12.37 4.71 -0.03
N HIS A 18 -11.30 5.19 0.60
CA HIS A 18 -9.96 5.16 0.01
C HIS A 18 -9.13 3.95 0.48
N CYS A 19 -9.57 3.23 1.52
CA CYS A 19 -8.81 2.11 2.05
C CYS A 19 -9.70 1.05 2.69
N VAL A 20 -9.43 -0.21 2.35
CA VAL A 20 -9.87 -1.39 3.08
C VAL A 20 -8.66 -2.27 3.38
N SER A 21 -8.53 -2.71 4.63
CA SER A 21 -7.46 -3.62 5.05
C SER A 21 -8.05 -4.86 5.68
N VAL A 22 -7.50 -6.02 5.32
CA VAL A 22 -7.86 -7.31 5.88
C VAL A 22 -6.60 -7.94 6.48
N THR A 23 -6.64 -8.18 7.79
CA THR A 23 -5.62 -8.95 8.49
C THR A 23 -6.08 -10.38 8.64
N PHE A 24 -5.22 -11.33 8.26
CA PHE A 24 -5.53 -12.75 8.33
C PHE A 24 -4.27 -13.57 8.64
N SER A 25 -4.47 -14.80 9.10
CA SER A 25 -3.40 -15.76 9.32
C SER A 25 -3.51 -16.94 8.37
N ALA A 26 -2.39 -17.32 7.76
CA ALA A 26 -2.28 -18.51 6.92
C ALA A 26 -0.90 -19.14 7.10
N PHE A 27 -0.83 -20.47 7.15
CA PHE A 27 0.45 -21.21 7.30
C PHE A 27 1.28 -20.77 8.51
N SER A 28 0.63 -20.44 9.63
CA SER A 28 1.26 -19.88 10.84
C SER A 28 1.96 -18.52 10.66
N LEU A 29 1.70 -17.84 9.54
CA LEU A 29 2.15 -16.48 9.25
C LEU A 29 0.96 -15.52 9.36
N HIS A 30 1.25 -14.29 9.76
CA HIS A 30 0.30 -13.18 9.78
C HIS A 30 0.51 -12.31 8.54
N PHE A 31 -0.59 -11.99 7.87
CA PHE A 31 -0.60 -11.14 6.69
C PHE A 31 -1.61 -10.02 6.88
N GLN A 32 -1.30 -8.87 6.28
CA GLN A 32 -2.24 -7.78 6.14
C GLN A 32 -2.31 -7.37 4.68
N LEU A 33 -3.46 -7.58 4.04
CA LEU A 33 -3.68 -7.11 2.68
C LEU A 33 -4.50 -5.82 2.72
N THR A 34 -3.91 -4.74 2.24
CA THR A 34 -4.53 -3.41 2.22
C THR A 34 -4.74 -2.98 0.78
N ASN A 35 -5.98 -2.80 0.36
CA ASN A 35 -6.31 -2.22 -0.92
C ASN A 35 -6.61 -0.72 -0.77
N ILE A 36 -5.92 0.10 -1.56
CA ILE A 36 -6.03 1.56 -1.52
C ILE A 36 -6.51 2.14 -2.84
N HIS A 37 -7.14 3.30 -2.75
CA HIS A 37 -7.41 4.21 -3.86
C HIS A 37 -7.05 5.63 -3.40
N ALA A 38 -5.81 6.03 -3.69
CA ALA A 38 -5.25 7.28 -3.19
C ALA A 38 -5.98 8.49 -3.80
N PRO A 39 -6.49 9.43 -2.98
CA PRO A 39 -7.12 10.64 -3.48
C PRO A 39 -6.10 11.53 -4.17
N ASN A 40 -6.54 12.60 -4.84
CA ASN A 40 -5.63 13.56 -5.47
C ASN A 40 -4.70 14.26 -4.45
N ASP A 41 -5.15 14.45 -3.20
CA ASP A 41 -4.28 14.88 -2.08
C ASP A 41 -3.55 13.67 -1.47
N ARG A 42 -2.52 13.21 -2.18
CA ARG A 42 -1.83 11.95 -1.88
C ARG A 42 -0.93 12.01 -0.65
N CYS A 43 -0.33 13.16 -0.36
CA CYS A 43 0.67 13.28 0.72
C CYS A 43 0.08 12.92 2.09
N ALA A 44 -1.11 13.42 2.41
CA ALA A 44 -1.80 13.09 3.65
C ALA A 44 -2.20 11.60 3.66
N SER A 45 -2.67 11.08 2.52
CA SER A 45 -3.03 9.68 2.38
C SER A 45 -1.84 8.76 2.64
N PHE A 46 -0.68 8.99 2.02
CA PHE A 46 0.52 8.17 2.20
C PHE A 46 1.03 8.21 3.64
N ARG A 47 1.01 9.37 4.30
CA ARG A 47 1.35 9.45 5.73
C ARG A 47 0.41 8.63 6.60
N SER A 48 -0.87 8.56 6.25
CA SER A 48 -1.82 7.73 7.00
C SER A 48 -1.65 6.22 6.78
N LEU A 49 -1.00 5.81 5.67
CA LEU A 49 -0.67 4.40 5.42
C LEU A 49 0.39 3.85 6.36
N ASP A 50 1.18 4.72 7.00
CA ASP A 50 2.24 4.34 7.93
C ASP A 50 1.77 3.38 9.04
N ALA A 51 0.55 3.59 9.56
CA ALA A 51 -0.06 2.71 10.57
C ALA A 51 -0.47 1.33 10.02
N LEU A 52 -0.55 1.19 8.70
CA LEU A 52 -0.92 -0.03 7.99
C LEU A 52 0.30 -0.78 7.42
N CYS A 53 1.49 -0.20 7.48
CA CYS A 53 2.75 -0.79 7.05
C CYS A 53 3.39 -1.62 8.18
N ASN A 54 2.73 -2.73 8.56
CA ASN A 54 3.24 -3.69 9.54
C ASN A 54 3.96 -4.88 8.88
N ASP A 55 4.63 -5.72 9.67
CA ASP A 55 5.25 -6.95 9.16
C ASP A 55 4.23 -7.83 8.42
N GLY A 56 4.61 -8.29 7.22
CA GLY A 56 3.72 -9.07 6.35
C GLY A 56 2.61 -8.26 5.68
N ALA A 57 2.68 -6.92 5.72
CA ALA A 57 1.76 -6.06 5.00
C ALA A 57 2.04 -6.06 3.50
N ILE A 58 0.97 -6.20 2.73
CA ILE A 58 0.94 -6.05 1.29
C ILE A 58 -0.05 -4.92 1.00
N ILE A 59 0.45 -3.83 0.43
CA ILE A 59 -0.39 -2.69 0.03
C ILE A 59 -0.52 -2.72 -1.49
N VAL A 60 -1.76 -2.78 -1.96
CA VAL A 60 -2.12 -2.88 -3.37
C VAL A 60 -3.14 -1.81 -3.73
N GLY A 61 -3.30 -1.55 -5.02
CA GLY A 61 -4.33 -0.66 -5.54
C GLY A 61 -3.75 0.51 -6.29
N ASP A 62 -4.53 1.59 -6.36
CA ASP A 62 -4.17 2.78 -7.13
C ASP A 62 -3.54 3.83 -6.22
N PHE A 63 -2.22 3.99 -6.33
CA PHE A 63 -1.47 5.02 -5.61
C PHE A 63 -1.60 6.40 -6.26
N ASN A 64 -2.18 6.48 -7.47
CA ASN A 64 -2.41 7.72 -8.22
C ASN A 64 -1.13 8.57 -8.39
N VAL A 65 0.04 7.92 -8.45
CA VAL A 65 1.35 8.55 -8.59
C VAL A 65 2.22 7.72 -9.53
N TRP A 66 2.86 8.39 -10.49
CA TRP A 66 3.91 7.77 -11.29
C TRP A 66 5.21 7.77 -10.49
N ARG A 67 5.88 6.63 -10.32
CA ARG A 67 7.11 6.51 -9.52
C ARG A 67 8.32 6.93 -10.34
N SER A 68 8.36 6.56 -11.62
CA SER A 68 9.45 6.87 -12.53
C SER A 68 8.97 7.38 -13.89
N ARG A 69 9.90 7.89 -14.70
CA ARG A 69 9.64 8.30 -16.10
C ARG A 69 9.06 7.18 -16.96
N LEU A 70 9.31 5.92 -16.60
CA LEU A 70 8.81 4.75 -17.34
C LEU A 70 7.32 4.49 -17.08
N ASP A 71 6.75 5.04 -15.99
CA ASP A 71 5.31 4.90 -15.68
C ASP A 71 4.45 5.93 -16.38
N ALA A 72 5.06 7.05 -16.76
CA ALA A 72 4.36 8.22 -17.24
C ALA A 72 4.42 8.31 -18.77
N PRO A 73 3.34 8.79 -19.42
CA PRO A 73 3.39 9.18 -20.81
C PRO A 73 4.49 10.23 -21.06
N PHE A 74 5.01 10.24 -22.29
CA PHE A 74 6.05 11.17 -22.70
C PHE A 74 5.66 12.64 -22.40
N GLY A 75 6.56 13.36 -21.72
CA GLY A 75 6.34 14.77 -21.36
C GLY A 75 5.42 15.01 -20.16
N GLN A 76 4.83 13.98 -19.57
CA GLN A 76 3.91 14.14 -18.42
C GLN A 76 4.58 13.87 -17.06
N PHE A 77 5.80 13.34 -17.02
CA PHE A 77 6.54 13.11 -15.79
C PHE A 77 7.10 14.43 -15.20
N GLY A 78 6.24 15.18 -14.51
CA GLY A 78 6.55 16.43 -13.83
C GLY A 78 6.99 16.25 -12.38
N TRP A 79 7.22 17.37 -11.69
CA TRP A 79 7.46 17.36 -10.24
C TRP A 79 6.20 16.92 -9.49
N ASP A 80 6.35 15.96 -8.58
CA ASP A 80 5.29 15.50 -7.68
C ASP A 80 5.89 15.20 -6.30
N GLY A 81 5.58 16.04 -5.31
CA GLY A 81 6.07 15.88 -3.95
C GLY A 81 5.58 14.61 -3.25
N SER A 82 4.46 14.03 -3.68
CA SER A 82 3.95 12.79 -3.07
C SER A 82 4.86 11.59 -3.35
N ARG A 83 5.70 11.65 -4.40
CA ARG A 83 6.72 10.63 -4.66
C ARG A 83 7.73 10.54 -3.53
N ALA A 84 8.25 11.68 -3.07
CA ALA A 84 9.22 11.72 -1.97
C ALA A 84 8.62 11.17 -0.67
N VAL A 85 7.36 11.51 -0.38
CA VAL A 85 6.63 11.00 0.79
C VAL A 85 6.44 9.48 0.70
N LEU A 86 6.13 8.96 -0.48
CA LEU A 86 5.99 7.52 -0.68
C LEU A 86 7.32 6.78 -0.56
N GLU A 87 8.41 7.32 -1.13
CA GLU A 87 9.76 6.73 -0.96
C GLU A 87 10.21 6.72 0.50
N GLU A 88 9.95 7.81 1.22
CA GLU A 88 10.24 7.90 2.65
C GLU A 88 9.45 6.85 3.45
N LEU A 89 8.16 6.68 3.16
CA LEU A 89 7.33 5.64 3.79
C LEU A 89 7.91 4.24 3.55
N LEU A 90 8.21 3.90 2.29
CA LEU A 90 8.75 2.59 1.94
C LEU A 90 10.09 2.33 2.62
N SER A 91 11.00 3.31 2.60
CA SER A 91 12.31 3.21 3.24
C SER A 91 12.22 3.09 4.76
N ASN A 92 11.30 3.82 5.41
CA ASN A 92 11.15 3.79 6.87
C ASN A 92 10.50 2.50 7.37
N ARG A 93 9.75 1.80 6.51
CA ARG A 93 9.00 0.59 6.84
C ARG A 93 9.58 -0.68 6.22
N ASP A 94 10.80 -0.60 5.67
CA ASP A 94 11.48 -1.71 4.99
C ASP A 94 10.57 -2.40 3.96
N MET A 95 9.79 -1.61 3.23
CA MET A 95 8.88 -2.08 2.19
C MET A 95 9.50 -1.87 0.82
N SER A 96 9.23 -2.78 -0.11
CA SER A 96 9.71 -2.70 -1.49
C SER A 96 8.57 -2.73 -2.52
N GLU A 97 8.87 -2.21 -3.70
CA GLU A 97 7.94 -2.19 -4.85
C GLU A 97 8.16 -3.45 -5.70
N ILE A 98 7.31 -4.46 -5.49
CA ILE A 98 7.46 -5.79 -6.10
C ILE A 98 7.51 -5.76 -7.64
N TRP A 99 6.85 -4.81 -8.31
CA TRP A 99 6.83 -4.78 -9.78
C TRP A 99 8.18 -4.37 -10.40
N ARG A 100 9.08 -3.76 -9.60
CA ARG A 100 10.36 -3.24 -10.07
C ARG A 100 11.58 -3.95 -9.48
N ASP A 101 11.38 -4.72 -8.42
CA ASP A 101 12.41 -5.60 -7.84
C ASP A 101 12.73 -6.80 -8.75
#